data_AF-A0A7V7ARP0-F1
#
_entry.id   AF-A0A7V7ARP0-F1
#
_cell.length_a   1.000
_cell.length_b   1.000
_cell.length_c   1.000
_cell.angle_alpha   90.00
_cell.angle_beta   90.00
_cell.angle_gamma   90.00
#
_symmetry.space_group_name_H-M   'P 1'
#
loop_
_entity.id
_entity.type
_entity.pdbx_description
1 polymer ?
#
loop_
_entity_poly.entity_id
_entity_poly.type
_entity_poly.pdbx_seq_one_letter_code
_entity_poly.pdbx_strand_id
1 'polypeptide(L)'
;MKRCKICGGILSQDKVKYTSRWRDRSIGIKNISALVCKTCGQTYVNKHWASHLKRLERPLEREEFLKNPDAYMTPEQYFPEGGDHL
;
A
#
# COMPACT_ATOMS: atom_id res chain seq x y z
N MET A 1 -18.14 21.17 -9.66
CA MET A 1 -18.27 19.78 -9.13
C MET A 1 -17.30 18.88 -9.88
N LYS A 2 -16.54 18.03 -9.18
CA LYS A 2 -15.63 17.08 -9.85
C LYS A 2 -16.46 15.89 -10.36
N ARG A 3 -16.37 15.59 -11.66
CA ARG A 3 -17.02 14.43 -12.28
C ARG A 3 -16.03 13.31 -12.55
N CYS A 4 -16.49 12.07 -12.48
CA CYS A 4 -15.71 10.89 -12.81
C CYS A 4 -15.34 10.90 -14.29
N LYS A 5 -14.07 10.66 -14.61
CA LYS A 5 -13.60 10.61 -16.01
C LYS A 5 -14.01 9.34 -16.74
N ILE A 6 -14.49 8.32 -16.03
CA ILE A 6 -14.88 7.02 -16.59
C ILE A 6 -16.38 6.98 -16.91
N CYS A 7 -17.23 7.35 -15.96
CA CYS A 7 -18.70 7.24 -16.11
C CYS A 7 -19.45 8.58 -16.06
N GLY A 8 -18.76 9.71 -15.86
CA GLY A 8 -19.40 11.03 -15.70
C GLY A 8 -20.09 11.29 -14.36
N GLY A 9 -20.17 10.28 -13.48
CA GLY A 9 -20.82 10.36 -12.17
C GLY A 9 -20.17 11.34 -11.19
N ILE A 10 -20.85 11.60 -10.07
CA ILE A 10 -20.39 12.56 -9.05
C ILE A 10 -19.23 11.97 -8.23
N LEU A 11 -18.18 12.77 -8.04
CA LEU A 11 -17.08 12.44 -7.13
C LEU A 11 -17.31 13.06 -5.76
N SER A 12 -17.17 12.24 -4.73
CA SER A 12 -17.17 12.66 -3.33
C SER A 12 -15.79 12.43 -2.71
N GLN A 13 -15.38 13.29 -1.79
CA GLN A 13 -14.19 13.04 -0.99
C GLN A 13 -14.50 12.00 0.09
N ASP A 14 -13.66 10.97 0.17
CA ASP A 14 -13.84 9.84 1.08
C ASP A 14 -12.50 9.26 1.52
N LYS A 15 -12.52 8.40 2.55
CA LYS A 15 -11.35 7.65 3.01
C LYS A 15 -11.47 6.22 2.56
N VAL A 16 -10.51 5.76 1.75
CA VAL A 16 -10.50 4.41 1.20
C VAL A 16 -9.41 3.55 1.84
N LYS A 17 -9.64 2.24 1.80
CA LYS A 17 -8.62 1.24 2.06
C LYS A 17 -8.01 0.82 0.72
N TYR A 18 -6.69 0.91 0.61
CA TYR A 18 -5.96 0.34 -0.51
C TYR A 18 -5.31 -0.96 -0.05
N THR A 19 -5.49 -2.01 -0.81
CA THR A 19 -4.86 -3.32 -0.57
C THR A 19 -4.14 -3.75 -1.83
N SER A 20 -2.84 -4.00 -1.71
CA SER A 20 -2.05 -4.63 -2.76
C SER A 20 -1.61 -5.99 -2.29
N ARG A 21 -1.85 -7.02 -3.10
CA ARG A 21 -1.36 -8.38 -2.84
C ARG A 21 -0.16 -8.63 -3.73
N TRP A 22 0.95 -9.00 -3.10
CA TRP A 22 2.22 -9.32 -3.75
C TRP A 22 2.65 -10.72 -3.33
N ARG A 23 2.37 -11.71 -4.20
CA ARG A 23 2.58 -13.16 -3.95
C ARG A 23 2.06 -13.61 -2.57
N ASP A 24 2.97 -13.86 -1.65
CA ASP A 24 2.77 -14.37 -0.29
C ASP A 24 2.46 -13.26 0.74
N ARG A 25 2.66 -11.98 0.38
CA ARG A 25 2.40 -10.85 1.29
C ARG A 25 1.30 -9.93 0.76
N SER A 26 0.59 -9.28 1.69
CA SER A 26 -0.42 -8.27 1.37
C SER A 26 -0.15 -7.00 2.15
N ILE A 27 -0.06 -5.87 1.43
CA ILE A 27 0.08 -4.54 2.02
C ILE A 27 -1.31 -3.91 2.05
N GLY A 28 -1.79 -3.58 3.25
CA GLY A 28 -3.06 -2.89 3.46
C GLY A 28 -2.85 -1.52 4.08
N ILE A 29 -3.18 -0.46 3.34
CA ILE A 29 -3.15 0.91 3.83
C ILE A 29 -4.58 1.38 4.02
N LYS A 30 -4.90 1.84 5.24
CA LYS A 30 -6.22 2.36 5.60
C LYS A 30 -6.19 3.89 5.57
N ASN A 31 -7.39 4.50 5.51
CA ASN A 31 -7.59 5.94 5.66
C ASN A 31 -6.92 6.83 4.60
N ILE A 32 -6.81 6.35 3.35
CA ILE A 32 -6.29 7.16 2.25
C ILE A 32 -7.38 8.13 1.79
N SER A 33 -7.11 9.43 1.87
CA SER A 33 -7.99 10.46 1.32
C SER A 33 -8.02 10.38 -0.21
N ALA A 34 -9.19 10.11 -0.77
CA ALA A 34 -9.40 9.96 -2.20
C ALA A 34 -10.72 10.61 -2.65
N LEU A 35 -10.84 10.86 -3.95
CA LEU A 35 -12.11 11.13 -4.59
C LEU A 35 -12.69 9.82 -5.11
N VAL A 36 -13.86 9.45 -4.62
CA VAL A 36 -14.55 8.22 -4.98
C VAL A 36 -15.79 8.56 -5.80
N CYS A 37 -15.96 7.90 -6.94
CA CYS A 37 -17.18 8.01 -7.71
C CYS A 37 -18.28 7.19 -7.04
N LYS A 38 -19.40 7.84 -6.67
CA LYS A 38 -20.54 7.16 -6.06
C LYS A 38 -21.31 6.27 -7.05
N THR A 39 -21.07 6.40 -8.35
CA THR A 39 -21.75 5.62 -9.39
C THR A 39 -20.99 4.36 -9.78
N CYS A 40 -19.69 4.46 -10.11
CA CYS A 40 -18.90 3.32 -10.59
C CYS A 40 -17.82 2.84 -9.60
N GLY A 41 -17.65 3.49 -8.45
CA GLY A 41 -16.62 3.13 -7.45
C GLY A 41 -15.20 3.53 -7.82
N GLN A 42 -14.98 4.18 -8.98
CA GLN A 42 -13.64 4.62 -9.37
C GLN A 42 -13.05 5.56 -8.33
N THR A 43 -11.81 5.27 -7.94
CA THR A 43 -11.09 5.99 -6.90
C THR A 43 -9.93 6.78 -7.50
N TYR A 44 -9.78 8.04 -7.09
CA TYR A 44 -8.71 8.93 -7.50
C TYR A 44 -7.96 9.44 -6.26
N VAL A 45 -6.69 9.10 -6.16
CA VAL A 45 -5.80 9.57 -5.09
C VAL A 45 -4.99 10.78 -5.55
N ASN A 46 -4.52 11.58 -4.60
CA ASN A 46 -3.64 12.71 -4.92
C ASN A 46 -2.24 12.24 -5.37
N LYS A 47 -1.45 13.13 -5.97
CA LYS A 47 -0.11 12.81 -6.49
C LYS A 47 0.84 12.24 -5.42
N HIS A 48 0.74 12.74 -4.19
CA HIS A 48 1.53 12.27 -3.06
C HIS A 48 1.24 10.79 -2.76
N TRP A 49 -0.04 10.44 -2.59
CA TRP A 49 -0.47 9.06 -2.38
C TRP A 49 -0.18 8.17 -3.57
N ALA A 50 -0.36 8.65 -4.81
CA ALA A 50 0.01 7.88 -6.00
C ALA A 50 1.50 7.52 -6.03
N SER A 51 2.39 8.46 -5.69
CA SER A 51 3.83 8.20 -5.60
C SER A 51 4.16 7.22 -4.46
N HIS A 52 3.52 7.41 -3.30
CA HIS A 52 3.72 6.54 -2.14
C HIS A 52 3.27 5.10 -2.40
N LEU A 53 2.07 4.93 -2.97
CA LEU A 53 1.57 3.62 -3.38
C LEU A 53 2.47 2.96 -4.42
N LYS A 54 2.93 3.73 -5.41
CA LYS A 54 3.86 3.22 -6.43
C LYS A 54 5.22 2.81 -5.86
N ARG A 55 5.71 3.46 -4.79
CA ARG A 55 6.92 3.02 -4.07
C ARG A 55 6.70 1.70 -3.36
N LEU A 56 5.53 1.49 -2.76
CA LEU A 56 5.18 0.24 -2.09
C LEU A 56 4.95 -0.92 -3.08
N GLU A 57 4.47 -0.60 -4.29
CA GLU A 57 4.40 -1.56 -5.40
C GLU A 57 5.75 -1.82 -6.08
N ARG A 58 6.73 -0.90 -5.95
CA ARG A 58 8.03 -1.01 -6.61
C ARG A 58 9.03 -1.77 -5.75
N PRO A 59 9.35 -3.03 -6.11
CA PRO A 59 10.25 -3.87 -5.35
C PRO A 59 11.70 -3.60 -5.77
N LEU A 60 12.13 -2.33 -5.86
CA LEU A 60 13.51 -2.04 -6.31
C LEU A 60 14.55 -2.53 -5.29
N GLU A 61 14.18 -2.63 -4.01
CA GLU A 61 15.02 -3.25 -2.97
C GLU A 61 14.83 -4.78 -2.89
N ARG A 62 13.98 -5.40 -3.73
CA ARG A 62 13.60 -6.82 -3.61
C ARG A 62 14.67 -7.78 -4.11
N GLU A 63 15.40 -7.49 -5.18
CA GLU A 63 16.48 -8.38 -5.61
C GLU A 63 17.66 -8.35 -4.63
N GLU A 64 17.98 -7.17 -4.09
CA GLU A 64 19.05 -7.02 -3.11
C GLU A 64 18.64 -7.57 -1.73
N PHE A 65 17.41 -7.31 -1.27
CA PHE A 65 16.88 -7.87 -0.03
C PHE A 65 16.71 -9.40 -0.09
N LEU A 66 16.25 -9.98 -1.21
CA LEU A 66 16.16 -11.43 -1.35
C LEU A 66 17.55 -12.10 -1.43
N LYS A 67 18.56 -11.41 -1.95
CA LYS A 67 19.95 -11.90 -1.98
C LYS A 67 20.66 -11.72 -0.64
N ASN A 68 20.31 -10.69 0.12
CA ASN A 68 20.94 -10.38 1.41
C ASN A 68 19.94 -9.69 2.36
N PRO A 69 19.06 -10.46 3.02
CA PRO A 69 18.10 -9.91 3.97
C PRO A 69 18.80 -9.27 5.18
N ASP A 70 20.01 -9.72 5.51
CA ASP A 70 20.80 -9.29 6.68
C ASP A 70 21.32 -7.87 6.55
N ALA A 71 21.47 -7.36 5.32
CA ALA A 71 21.87 -5.97 5.09
C ALA A 71 20.79 -4.96 5.54
N TYR A 72 19.56 -5.41 5.78
CA TYR A 72 18.41 -4.55 6.09
C TYR A 72 17.74 -4.90 7.42
N MET A 73 18.22 -5.92 8.14
CA MET A 73 17.78 -6.22 9.50
C MET A 73 18.75 -5.62 10.51
N THR A 74 18.23 -4.98 11.55
CA THR A 74 19.07 -4.62 12.70
C THR A 74 19.26 -5.86 13.59
N PRO A 75 20.38 -5.97 14.34
CA PRO A 75 20.63 -7.13 15.20
C PRO A 75 19.49 -7.43 16.20
N GLU A 76 18.72 -6.40 16.60
CA GLU A 76 17.58 -6.57 17.50
C GLU A 76 16.38 -7.29 16.85
N GLN A 77 16.33 -7.40 15.52
CA GLN A 77 15.26 -8.09 14.78
C GLN A 77 15.52 -9.59 14.61
N TYR A 78 16.71 -10.07 14.96
CA TYR A 78 17.11 -11.48 14.85
C TYR A 78 16.61 -12.36 16.00
N PHE A 79 16.21 -11.74 17.12
CA PHE A 79 15.71 -12.46 18.29
C PHE A 79 14.28 -12.01 18.61
N PRO A 80 13.24 -12.76 18.19
CA PRO A 80 11.98 -12.65 18.91
C PRO A 80 12.25 -13.18 20.32
N GLU A 81 12.29 -12.29 21.31
CA GLU A 81 12.19 -12.69 22.71
C GLU A 81 10.91 -13.51 22.89
N GLY A 82 11.05 -14.83 23.05
CA GLY A 82 9.93 -15.74 23.31
C GLY A 82 9.88 -16.94 22.37
N GLY A 83 10.70 -17.95 22.66
CA GLY A 83 10.53 -19.32 22.17
C GLY A 83 10.81 -20.26 23.32
N ASP A 84 9.74 -20.79 23.90
CA ASP A 84 9.70 -21.41 25.22
C ASP A 84 10.68 -22.58 25.42
N HIS A 85 11.20 -22.66 26.66
CA HIS A 85 11.85 -23.82 27.23
C HIS A 85 10.96 -25.06 27.14
N LEU A 86 11.44 -26.11 26.47
CA LEU A 86 11.18 -27.51 26.81
C LEU A 86 12.40 -28.37 26.47
#